data_AF-C0QM16-F1
#
_entry.id   AF-C0QM16-F1
#
_cell.length_a   1.000
_cell.length_b   1.000
_cell.length_c   1.000
_cell.angle_alpha   90.00
_cell.angle_beta   90.00
_cell.angle_gamma   90.00
#
_symmetry.space_group_name_H-M   'P 1'
#
loop_
_entity.id
_entity.type
_entity.pdbx_description
1 polymer ?
#
loop_
_entity_poly.entity_id
_entity_poly.type
_entity_poly.pdbx_seq_one_letter_code
_entity_poly.pdbx_strand_id
1 'polypeptide(L)'
;MDAFLDTLWDQILILSLKTAALLDILLSPLSFLGPVVIIFLLALAAVGVSAFLSAVYSTKRHQHLEKEFKYWFDLRQEATNHPETDKGKAMAKNIDQAKLNRAYYDYFFEGLMKSLLTTWLPIFTILAYVNLSYNPEALGKKFGSETLFVIGTLKASAIFWYVVSLVVSFVIVGITKHLYKKRKP
;
A
#
# COMPACT_ATOMS: atom_id res chain seq x y z
N MET A 1 -27.34 11.92 6.23
CA MET A 1 -26.06 11.18 6.32
C MET A 1 -25.97 10.21 5.16
N ASP A 2 -27.04 9.47 4.89
CA ASP A 2 -27.16 8.54 3.76
C ASP A 2 -26.93 9.22 2.40
N ALA A 3 -27.64 10.32 2.10
CA ALA A 3 -27.48 11.01 0.82
C ALA A 3 -26.04 11.49 0.52
N PHE A 4 -25.28 11.85 1.55
CA PHE A 4 -23.87 12.22 1.40
C PHE A 4 -23.00 11.00 1.10
N LEU A 5 -23.20 9.90 1.84
CA LEU A 5 -22.49 8.65 1.62
C LEU A 5 -22.81 8.05 0.26
N ASP A 6 -24.08 8.11 -0.18
CA ASP A 6 -24.52 7.68 -1.51
C ASP A 6 -23.85 8.51 -2.60
N THR A 7 -23.84 9.84 -2.46
CA THR A 7 -23.17 10.73 -3.42
C THR A 7 -21.67 10.44 -3.50
N LEU A 8 -21.00 10.23 -2.36
CA LEU A 8 -19.58 9.87 -2.34
C LEU A 8 -19.34 8.50 -2.98
N TRP A 9 -20.22 7.54 -2.71
CA TRP A 9 -20.13 6.19 -3.28
C TRP A 9 -20.25 6.23 -4.81
N ASP A 10 -21.21 7.00 -5.33
CA ASP A 10 -21.39 7.18 -6.77
C ASP A 10 -20.15 7.81 -7.41
N GLN A 11 -19.53 8.79 -6.77
CA GLN A 11 -18.28 9.39 -7.27
C GLN A 11 -17.13 8.39 -7.31
N ILE A 12 -16.97 7.57 -6.26
CA ILE A 12 -15.95 6.52 -6.21
C ILE A 12 -16.21 5.48 -7.29
N LEU A 13 -17.47 5.10 -7.51
CA LEU A 13 -17.87 4.14 -8.52
C LEU A 13 -17.59 4.67 -9.94
N ILE A 14 -17.97 5.92 -10.23
CA ILE A 14 -17.68 6.58 -11.52
C ILE A 14 -16.18 6.66 -11.76
N LEU A 15 -15.40 7.05 -10.76
CA LEU A 15 -13.94 7.12 -10.86
C LEU A 15 -13.33 5.75 -11.14
N SER A 16 -13.83 4.72 -10.46
CA SER A 16 -13.37 3.33 -10.64
C SER A 16 -13.68 2.83 -12.05
N LEU A 17 -14.89 3.08 -12.56
CA LEU A 17 -15.30 2.71 -13.92
C LEU A 17 -14.46 3.43 -14.98
N LYS A 18 -14.20 4.73 -14.83
CA LYS A 18 -13.33 5.49 -15.75
C LYS A 18 -11.91 4.96 -15.75
N THR A 19 -11.36 4.67 -14.57
CA THR A 19 -10.02 4.09 -14.42
C THR A 19 -9.97 2.71 -15.08
N ALA A 20 -11.01 1.90 -14.91
CA ALA A 20 -11.12 0.59 -15.54
C ALA A 20 -11.16 0.68 -17.07
N ALA A 21 -11.92 1.63 -17.63
CA ALA A 21 -11.98 1.83 -19.07
C ALA A 21 -10.60 2.24 -19.64
N LEU A 22 -9.88 3.12 -18.94
CA LEU A 22 -8.52 3.52 -19.33
C LEU A 22 -7.57 2.31 -19.30
N LEU A 23 -7.62 1.49 -18.25
CA LEU A 23 -6.82 0.28 -18.15
C LEU A 23 -7.18 -0.75 -19.23
N ASP A 24 -8.46 -0.92 -19.55
CA ASP A 24 -8.90 -1.81 -20.62
C ASP A 24 -8.33 -1.38 -21.98
N ILE A 25 -8.27 -0.07 -22.28
CA ILE A 25 -7.63 0.45 -23.50
C ILE A 25 -6.13 0.11 -23.50
N LEU A 26 -5.42 0.39 -22.40
CA LEU A 26 -3.99 0.12 -22.26
C LEU A 26 -3.64 -1.37 -22.34
N LEU A 27 -4.52 -2.24 -21.81
CA LEU A 27 -4.31 -3.69 -21.76
C LEU A 27 -4.84 -4.43 -22.97
N SER A 28 -5.69 -3.80 -23.79
CA SER A 28 -6.23 -4.40 -25.03
C SER A 28 -5.15 -5.06 -25.92
N PRO A 29 -3.97 -4.46 -26.18
CA PRO A 29 -2.92 -5.12 -26.96
C PRO A 29 -2.29 -6.34 -26.26
N LEU A 30 -2.42 -6.47 -24.94
CA LEU A 30 -1.87 -7.57 -24.15
C LEU A 30 -2.88 -8.70 -23.88
N SER A 31 -4.12 -8.56 -24.38
CA SER A 31 -5.21 -9.51 -24.14
C SER A 31 -4.87 -10.95 -24.56
N PHE A 32 -4.01 -11.14 -25.56
CA PHE A 32 -3.55 -12.46 -26.02
C PHE A 32 -2.76 -13.26 -24.97
N LEU A 33 -2.20 -12.61 -23.94
CA LEU A 33 -1.42 -13.28 -22.88
C LEU A 33 -2.30 -14.04 -21.88
N GLY A 34 -3.62 -13.83 -21.94
CA GLY A 34 -4.58 -14.44 -21.04
C GLY A 34 -4.66 -13.75 -19.66
N PRO A 35 -5.74 -14.00 -18.91
CA PRO A 35 -6.09 -13.20 -17.75
C PRO A 35 -5.13 -13.41 -16.56
N VAL A 36 -4.53 -14.59 -16.43
CA VAL A 36 -3.56 -14.93 -15.37
C VAL A 36 -2.31 -14.05 -15.45
N VAL A 37 -1.75 -13.90 -16.66
CA VAL A 37 -0.55 -13.10 -16.91
C VAL A 37 -0.85 -11.62 -16.76
N ILE A 38 -2.00 -11.16 -17.26
CA ILE A 38 -2.40 -9.74 -17.16
C ILE A 38 -2.56 -9.32 -15.69
N ILE A 39 -3.24 -10.13 -14.87
CA ILE A 39 -3.39 -9.84 -13.43
C ILE A 39 -2.02 -9.79 -12.74
N PHE A 40 -1.09 -10.67 -13.11
CA PHE A 40 0.27 -10.65 -12.55
C PHE A 40 1.03 -9.37 -12.94
N LEU A 41 0.98 -8.97 -14.22
CA LEU A 41 1.61 -7.73 -14.69
C LEU A 41 1.02 -6.49 -14.02
N LEU A 42 -0.29 -6.48 -13.79
CA LEU A 42 -0.97 -5.41 -13.06
C LEU A 42 -0.51 -5.33 -11.60
N ALA A 43 -0.39 -6.46 -10.91
CA ALA A 43 0.15 -6.49 -9.55
C ALA A 43 1.61 -5.98 -9.52
N LEU A 44 2.43 -6.40 -10.49
CA LEU A 44 3.83 -5.95 -10.60
C LEU A 44 3.89 -4.43 -10.86
N ALA A 45 3.05 -3.92 -11.75
CA ALA A 45 2.95 -2.50 -12.04
C ALA A 45 2.49 -1.71 -10.82
N ALA A 46 1.50 -2.20 -10.06
CA ALA A 46 1.02 -1.56 -8.83
C ALA A 46 2.15 -1.42 -7.79
N VAL A 47 2.91 -2.50 -7.57
CA VAL A 47 4.08 -2.48 -6.67
C VAL A 47 5.18 -1.57 -7.20
N GLY A 48 5.43 -1.55 -8.51
CA GLY A 48 6.40 -0.67 -9.16
C GLY A 48 6.04 0.81 -9.00
N VAL A 49 4.79 1.18 -9.29
CA VAL A 49 4.24 2.52 -9.08
C VAL A 49 4.32 2.89 -7.61
N SER A 50 3.94 1.99 -6.70
CA SER A 50 4.07 2.23 -5.26
C SER A 50 5.51 2.52 -4.86
N ALA A 51 6.45 1.69 -5.29
CA ALA A 51 7.87 1.88 -5.01
C ALA A 51 8.40 3.22 -5.56
N PHE A 52 7.94 3.62 -6.75
CA PHE A 52 8.27 4.91 -7.35
C PHE A 52 7.67 6.08 -6.56
N LEU A 53 6.37 6.04 -6.25
CA LEU A 53 5.69 7.07 -5.47
C LEU A 53 6.29 7.23 -4.09
N SER A 54 6.58 6.13 -3.37
CA SER A 54 7.22 6.21 -2.06
C SER A 54 8.65 6.77 -2.12
N ALA A 55 9.36 6.59 -3.24
CA ALA A 55 10.69 7.14 -3.46
C ALA A 55 10.67 8.65 -3.77
N VAL A 56 9.74 9.09 -4.62
CA VAL A 56 9.60 10.51 -5.00
C VAL A 56 8.95 11.32 -3.87
N TYR A 57 7.95 10.74 -3.19
CA TYR A 57 7.20 11.40 -2.12
C TYR A 57 7.92 11.24 -0.77
N SER A 58 9.02 11.97 -0.60
CA SER A 58 9.67 12.14 0.71
C SER A 58 9.39 13.55 1.24
N THR A 59 8.47 13.66 2.21
CA THR A 59 8.16 14.96 2.81
C THR A 59 9.27 15.37 3.77
N LYS A 60 9.80 16.60 3.63
CA LYS A 60 10.75 17.19 4.60
C LYS A 60 10.17 17.19 6.02
N ARG A 61 8.85 17.30 6.13
CA ARG A 61 8.08 17.21 7.38
C ARG A 61 8.25 15.85 8.06
N HIS A 62 8.11 14.74 7.35
CA HIS A 62 8.30 13.40 7.93
C HIS A 62 9.70 13.23 8.51
N GLN A 63 10.73 13.70 7.82
CA GLN A 63 12.12 13.65 8.32
C GLN A 63 12.33 14.52 9.57
N HIS A 64 11.64 15.66 9.66
CA HIS A 64 11.68 16.51 10.84
C HIS A 64 11.00 15.85 12.04
N LEU A 65 9.81 15.29 11.84
CA LEU A 65 9.06 14.56 12.86
C LEU A 65 9.82 13.33 13.37
N GLU A 66 10.52 12.61 12.48
CA GLU A 66 11.39 11.49 12.88
C GLU A 66 12.49 11.94 13.84
N LYS A 67 13.13 13.07 13.55
CA LYS A 67 14.18 13.64 14.42
C LYS A 67 13.62 14.11 15.75
N GLU A 68 12.47 14.77 15.73
CA GLU A 68 11.81 15.24 16.95
C GLU A 68 11.40 14.04 17.84
N PHE A 69 10.81 13.00 17.24
CA PHE A 69 10.49 11.77 17.96
C PHE A 69 11.74 11.12 18.57
N LYS A 70 12.82 10.94 17.80
CA LYS A 70 14.08 10.37 18.31
C LYS A 70 14.65 11.19 19.45
N TYR A 71 14.69 12.51 19.32
CA TYR A 71 15.17 13.40 20.38
C TYR A 71 14.40 13.21 21.69
N TRP A 72 13.07 13.24 21.66
CA TRP A 72 12.27 13.06 22.87
C TRP A 72 12.34 11.63 23.43
N PHE A 73 12.51 10.64 22.55
CA PHE A 73 12.69 9.24 22.95
C PHE A 73 14.02 9.04 23.68
N ASP A 74 15.10 9.58 23.15
CA ASP A 74 16.43 9.52 23.75
C ASP A 74 16.45 10.25 25.10
N LEU A 75 15.84 11.45 25.18
CA LEU A 75 15.73 12.22 26.43
C LEU A 75 14.92 11.47 27.51
N ARG A 76 13.86 10.75 27.11
CA ARG A 76 13.11 9.87 28.02
C ARG A 76 13.99 8.72 28.53
N GLN A 77 14.82 8.15 27.67
CA GLN A 77 15.73 7.06 28.03
C GLN A 77 16.79 7.55 29.03
N GLU A 78 17.36 8.74 28.82
CA GLU A 78 18.26 9.40 29.77
C GLU A 78 17.58 9.67 31.11
N ALA A 79 16.36 10.20 31.11
CA ALA A 79 15.60 10.43 32.33
C ALA A 79 15.31 9.14 33.10
N THR A 80 15.08 8.02 32.41
CA THR A 80 14.82 6.71 33.03
C THR A 80 16.08 6.12 33.64
N ASN A 81 17.26 6.43 33.11
CA ASN A 81 18.56 5.99 33.62
C ASN A 81 19.12 6.88 34.75
N HIS A 82 18.32 7.82 35.26
CA HIS A 82 18.74 8.72 36.33
C HIS A 82 19.03 7.94 37.64
N PRO A 83 20.10 8.27 38.39
CA PRO A 83 20.51 7.55 39.61
C PRO A 83 19.41 7.48 40.68
N GLU A 84 18.60 8.53 40.76
CA GLU A 84 17.40 8.55 41.58
C GLU A 84 16.19 8.03 40.79
N THR A 85 15.84 6.76 41.02
CA THR A 85 14.79 6.03 40.30
C THR A 85 13.43 6.75 40.30
N ASP A 86 13.01 7.30 41.43
CA ASP A 86 11.68 7.93 41.55
C ASP A 86 11.59 9.27 40.83
N LYS A 87 12.66 10.08 40.91
CA LYS A 87 12.76 11.32 40.13
C LYS A 87 12.85 11.03 38.63
N GLY A 88 13.62 10.00 38.24
CA GLY A 88 13.73 9.57 36.85
C GLY A 88 12.39 9.12 36.25
N LYS A 89 11.62 8.32 36.99
CA LYS A 89 10.25 7.92 36.59
C LYS A 89 9.31 9.10 36.45
N ALA A 90 9.31 10.04 37.39
CA ALA A 90 8.48 11.22 37.31
C ALA A 90 8.84 12.10 36.11
N MET A 91 10.14 12.27 35.83
CA MET A 91 10.63 13.02 34.68
C MET A 91 10.26 12.35 33.35
N ALA A 92 10.43 11.03 33.24
CA ALA A 92 10.01 10.26 32.06
C ALA A 92 8.49 10.39 31.82
N LYS A 93 7.66 10.32 32.87
CA LYS A 93 6.21 10.51 32.76
C LYS A 93 5.84 11.91 32.25
N ASN A 94 6.53 12.94 32.70
CA ASN A 94 6.31 14.30 32.24
C ASN A 94 6.71 14.48 30.77
N ILE A 95 7.83 13.88 30.34
CA ILE A 95 8.28 13.87 28.94
C ILE A 95 7.25 13.16 28.05
N ASP A 96 6.75 12.01 28.50
CA ASP A 96 5.73 11.22 27.80
C ASP A 96 4.45 12.04 27.55
N GLN A 97 3.93 12.67 28.62
CA GLN A 97 2.68 13.45 28.55
C GLN A 97 2.83 14.75 27.75
N ALA A 98 3.95 15.45 27.87
CA ALA A 98 4.12 16.77 27.28
C ALA A 98 4.50 16.74 25.80
N LYS A 99 5.40 15.82 25.41
CA LYS A 99 6.08 15.91 24.11
C LYS A 99 6.19 14.58 23.37
N LEU A 100 6.61 13.49 24.02
CA LEU A 100 6.91 12.25 23.30
C LEU A 100 5.65 11.64 22.67
N ASN A 101 4.52 11.59 23.39
CA ASN A 101 3.28 11.04 22.82
C ASN A 101 2.83 11.83 21.58
N ARG A 102 2.89 13.16 21.63
CA ARG A 102 2.53 14.00 20.50
C ARG A 102 3.47 13.81 19.32
N ALA A 103 4.78 13.86 19.56
CA ALA A 103 5.78 13.64 18.52
C ALA A 103 5.66 12.25 17.87
N TYR A 104 5.36 11.22 18.69
CA TYR A 104 5.07 9.88 18.21
C TYR A 104 3.83 9.84 17.30
N TYR A 105 2.69 10.39 17.75
CA TYR A 105 1.47 10.38 16.96
C TYR A 105 1.63 11.18 15.67
N ASP A 106 2.23 12.37 15.72
CA ASP A 106 2.44 13.19 14.53
C ASP A 106 3.35 12.47 13.51
N TYR A 107 4.44 11.88 13.96
CA TYR A 107 5.33 11.07 13.12
C TYR A 107 4.63 9.84 12.53
N PHE A 108 3.92 9.08 13.37
CA PHE A 108 3.19 7.88 12.97
C PHE A 108 2.09 8.19 11.96
N PHE A 109 1.24 9.19 12.23
CA PHE A 109 0.14 9.57 11.35
C PHE A 109 0.65 10.09 10.00
N GLU A 110 1.71 10.90 9.99
CA GLU A 110 2.33 11.35 8.73
C GLU A 110 2.85 10.14 7.93
N GLY A 111 3.53 9.19 8.59
CA GLY A 111 4.00 7.95 7.96
C GLY A 111 2.86 7.09 7.42
N LEU A 112 1.78 6.95 8.19
CA LEU A 112 0.57 6.21 7.80
C LEU A 112 -0.11 6.86 6.58
N MET A 113 -0.35 8.18 6.62
CA MET A 113 -0.97 8.90 5.51
C MET A 113 -0.13 8.81 4.24
N LYS A 114 1.19 8.97 4.37
CA LYS A 114 2.12 8.74 3.27
C LYS A 114 1.99 7.33 2.71
N SER A 115 1.97 6.30 3.55
CA SER A 115 1.84 4.91 3.09
C SER A 115 0.47 4.64 2.46
N LEU A 116 -0.61 5.25 2.96
CA LEU A 116 -1.94 5.13 2.37
C LEU A 116 -1.96 5.64 0.94
N LEU A 117 -1.39 6.83 0.70
CA LEU A 117 -1.38 7.42 -0.64
C LEU A 117 -0.37 6.75 -1.59
N THR A 118 0.81 6.37 -1.08
CA THR A 118 1.89 5.89 -1.96
C THR A 118 1.91 4.37 -2.14
N THR A 119 1.30 3.61 -1.23
CA THR A 119 1.32 2.14 -1.28
C THR A 119 -0.06 1.56 -1.41
N TRP A 120 -0.95 1.87 -0.47
CA TRP A 120 -2.26 1.23 -0.40
C TRP A 120 -3.20 1.68 -1.52
N LEU A 121 -3.19 2.97 -1.86
CA LEU A 121 -4.04 3.51 -2.91
C LEU A 121 -3.79 2.84 -4.27
N PRO A 122 -2.55 2.77 -4.82
CA PRO A 122 -2.30 2.03 -6.07
C PRO A 122 -2.76 0.56 -6.03
N ILE A 123 -2.49 -0.13 -4.92
CA ILE A 123 -2.83 -1.55 -4.75
C ILE A 123 -4.35 -1.75 -4.75
N PHE A 124 -5.09 -0.90 -4.03
CA PHE A 124 -6.54 -1.00 -3.96
C PHE A 124 -7.23 -0.53 -5.23
N THR A 125 -6.67 0.45 -5.95
CA THR A 125 -7.18 0.83 -7.27
C THR A 125 -7.10 -0.34 -8.25
N ILE A 126 -5.97 -1.05 -8.29
CA ILE A 126 -5.84 -2.23 -9.15
C ILE A 126 -6.71 -3.39 -8.65
N LEU A 127 -6.85 -3.59 -7.33
CA LEU A 127 -7.77 -4.59 -6.77
C LEU A 127 -9.21 -4.34 -7.22
N ALA A 128 -9.67 -3.09 -7.13
CA ALA A 128 -11.01 -2.70 -7.57
C ALA A 128 -11.20 -2.97 -9.07
N TYR A 129 -10.21 -2.64 -9.88
CA TYR A 129 -10.21 -2.97 -11.30
C TYR A 129 -10.28 -4.49 -11.56
N VAL A 130 -9.45 -5.29 -10.87
CA VAL A 130 -9.45 -6.75 -11.01
C VAL A 130 -10.82 -7.32 -10.63
N ASN A 131 -11.42 -6.83 -9.55
CA ASN A 131 -12.75 -7.26 -9.11
C ASN A 131 -13.85 -6.91 -10.14
N LEU A 132 -13.77 -5.75 -10.78
CA LEU A 132 -14.75 -5.32 -11.78
C LEU A 132 -14.57 -6.04 -13.13
N SER A 133 -13.33 -6.11 -13.64
CA SER A 133 -13.04 -6.54 -15.01
C SER A 133 -12.74 -8.02 -15.14
N TYR A 134 -12.47 -8.73 -14.04
CA TYR A 134 -12.16 -10.16 -14.02
C TYR A 134 -13.07 -10.95 -13.06
N ASN A 135 -14.29 -10.47 -12.83
CA ASN A 135 -15.34 -11.29 -12.25
C ASN A 135 -15.73 -12.43 -13.23
N PRO A 136 -16.40 -13.51 -12.76
CA PRO A 136 -16.73 -14.66 -13.60
C PRO A 136 -17.49 -14.30 -14.89
N GLU A 137 -18.43 -13.35 -14.82
CA GLU A 137 -19.20 -12.90 -15.98
C GLU A 137 -18.34 -12.15 -17.01
N ALA A 138 -17.47 -11.25 -16.56
CA ALA A 138 -16.57 -10.47 -17.41
C ALA A 138 -15.47 -11.35 -18.00
N LEU A 139 -14.95 -12.31 -17.23
CA LEU A 139 -14.01 -13.33 -17.71
C LEU A 139 -14.65 -14.18 -18.81
N GLY A 140 -15.89 -14.64 -18.62
CA GLY A 140 -16.63 -15.38 -19.63
C GLY A 140 -16.80 -14.58 -20.93
N LYS A 141 -17.16 -13.30 -20.83
CA LYS A 141 -17.32 -12.41 -21.99
C LYS A 141 -16.00 -12.09 -22.71
N LYS A 142 -14.91 -11.86 -21.97
CA LYS A 142 -13.62 -11.41 -22.54
C LYS A 142 -12.74 -12.57 -23.01
N PHE A 143 -12.78 -13.70 -22.32
CA PHE A 143 -11.84 -14.81 -22.51
C PHE A 143 -12.51 -16.17 -22.73
N GLY A 144 -13.85 -16.25 -22.69
CA GLY A 144 -14.60 -17.50 -22.91
C GLY A 144 -14.55 -18.51 -21.77
N SER A 145 -13.98 -18.14 -20.61
CA SER A 145 -13.94 -18.97 -19.40
C SER A 145 -14.42 -18.18 -18.21
N GLU A 146 -15.29 -18.76 -17.37
CA GLU A 146 -15.78 -18.12 -16.13
C GLU A 146 -14.78 -18.23 -14.96
N THR A 147 -13.68 -18.97 -15.15
CA THR A 147 -12.67 -19.22 -14.11
C THR A 147 -11.27 -18.97 -14.64
N LEU A 148 -10.37 -18.47 -13.78
CA LEU A 148 -8.98 -18.26 -14.15
C LEU A 148 -8.21 -19.57 -14.31
N PHE A 149 -8.34 -20.44 -13.32
CA PHE A 149 -7.79 -21.79 -13.32
C PHE A 149 -8.52 -22.62 -12.27
N VAL A 150 -8.52 -23.94 -12.47
CA VAL A 150 -9.12 -24.91 -11.56
C VAL A 150 -7.99 -25.78 -11.01
N ILE A 151 -7.82 -25.82 -9.69
CA ILE A 151 -6.87 -26.72 -9.02
C ILE A 151 -7.73 -27.76 -8.28
N GLY A 152 -7.81 -28.97 -8.84
CA GLY A 152 -8.69 -30.02 -8.33
C GLY A 152 -10.17 -29.60 -8.49
N THR A 153 -10.86 -29.37 -7.37
CA THR A 153 -12.25 -28.85 -7.35
C THR A 153 -12.32 -27.36 -7.03
N LEU A 154 -11.20 -26.71 -6.69
CA LEU A 154 -11.16 -25.31 -6.31
C LEU A 154 -11.03 -24.43 -7.55
N LYS A 155 -12.06 -23.61 -7.79
CA LYS A 155 -12.06 -22.55 -8.79
C LYS A 155 -11.37 -21.33 -8.19
N ALA A 156 -10.23 -20.92 -8.76
CA ALA A 156 -9.52 -19.75 -8.27
C ALA A 156 -10.20 -18.45 -8.73
N SER A 157 -10.43 -17.54 -7.78
CA SER A 157 -10.96 -16.21 -8.07
C SER A 157 -9.85 -15.26 -8.53
N ALA A 158 -10.22 -14.24 -9.30
CA ALA A 158 -9.27 -13.21 -9.75
C ALA A 158 -8.65 -12.41 -8.61
N ILE A 159 -9.43 -12.15 -7.56
CA ILE A 159 -8.93 -11.53 -6.34
C ILE A 159 -7.86 -12.41 -5.68
N PHE A 160 -8.11 -13.71 -5.54
CA PHE A 160 -7.14 -14.62 -4.92
C PHE A 160 -5.82 -14.62 -5.70
N TRP A 161 -5.91 -14.76 -7.03
CA TRP A 161 -4.72 -14.75 -7.87
C TRP A 161 -3.98 -13.41 -7.83
N TYR A 162 -4.71 -12.29 -7.77
CA TYR A 162 -4.12 -10.97 -7.61
C TYR A 162 -3.35 -10.84 -6.29
N VAL A 163 -3.90 -11.32 -5.17
CA VAL A 163 -3.21 -11.29 -3.87
C VAL A 163 -1.92 -12.11 -3.91
N VAL A 164 -1.94 -13.31 -4.48
CA VAL A 164 -0.73 -14.13 -4.67
C VAL A 164 0.28 -13.38 -5.56
N SER A 165 -0.17 -12.82 -6.68
CA SER A 165 0.66 -12.03 -7.59
C SER A 165 1.29 -10.81 -6.92
N LEU A 166 0.56 -10.16 -6.02
CA LEU A 166 1.02 -9.00 -5.26
C LEU A 166 2.17 -9.39 -4.32
N VAL A 167 2.02 -10.49 -3.57
CA VAL A 167 3.08 -11.00 -2.68
C VAL A 167 4.34 -11.32 -3.48
N VAL A 168 4.19 -12.06 -4.59
CA VAL A 168 5.32 -12.38 -5.48
C VAL A 168 5.97 -11.12 -6.04
N SER A 169 5.18 -10.13 -6.43
CA SER A 169 5.68 -8.84 -6.96
C SER A 169 6.50 -8.08 -5.92
N PHE A 170 6.06 -8.04 -4.65
CA PHE A 170 6.83 -7.46 -3.56
C PHE A 170 8.17 -8.16 -3.35
N VAL A 171 8.18 -9.50 -3.41
CA VAL A 171 9.41 -10.29 -3.31
C VAL A 171 10.37 -9.96 -4.46
N ILE A 172 9.88 -9.94 -5.71
CA ILE A 172 10.68 -9.60 -6.89
C ILE A 172 11.29 -8.20 -6.76
N VAL A 173 10.48 -7.20 -6.39
CA VAL A 173 10.94 -5.81 -6.20
C VAL A 173 11.91 -5.69 -5.03
N GLY A 174 11.71 -6.46 -3.95
CA GLY A 174 12.64 -6.52 -2.82
C GLY A 174 14.00 -7.11 -3.20
N ILE A 175 14.00 -8.24 -3.90
CA ILE A 175 15.22 -8.92 -4.38
C ILE A 175 15.98 -8.02 -5.35
N THR A 176 15.29 -7.44 -6.34
CA THR A 176 15.93 -6.53 -7.31
C THR A 176 16.57 -5.33 -6.62
N LYS A 177 15.89 -4.67 -5.67
CA LYS A 177 16.48 -3.59 -4.87
C LYS A 177 17.72 -4.04 -4.10
N HIS A 178 17.70 -5.23 -3.49
CA HIS A 178 18.83 -5.78 -2.75
C HIS A 178 20.04 -6.02 -3.66
N LEU A 179 19.83 -6.62 -4.84
CA LEU A 179 20.88 -6.88 -5.83
C LEU A 179 21.47 -5.58 -6.40
N TYR A 180 20.64 -4.58 -6.69
CA TYR A 180 21.10 -3.28 -7.17
C TYR A 180 21.93 -2.52 -6.13
N LYS A 181 21.56 -2.58 -4.84
CA LYS A 181 22.33 -1.94 -3.76
C LYS A 181 23.71 -2.57 -3.58
N LYS A 182 23.85 -3.87 -3.82
CA LYS A 182 25.12 -4.61 -3.74
C LYS A 182 26.07 -4.33 -4.92
N ARG A 183 25.56 -3.74 -6.02
CA ARG A 183 26.33 -3.41 -7.24
C ARG A 183 26.75 -1.95 -7.37
N LYS A 184 26.27 -1.05 -6.51
CA LYS A 184 26.83 0.31 -6.46
C LYS A 184 28.18 0.26 -5.73
N PRO A 185 29.28 0.73 -6.35
CA PRO A 185 30.58 0.84 -5.68
C PRO A 185 30.53 1.81 -4.50
#